data_AF-A0A8J6Y4M3-F1
#
_entry.id   AF-A0A8J6Y4M3-F1
#
_cell.length_a   1.000
_cell.length_b   1.000
_cell.length_c   1.000
_cell.angle_alpha   90.00
_cell.angle_beta   90.00
_cell.angle_gamma   90.00
#
_symmetry.space_group_name_H-M   'P 1'
#
loop_
_entity.id
_entity.type
_entity.pdbx_description
1 polymer ?
#
loop_
_entity_poly.entity_id
_entity_poly.type
_entity_poly.pdbx_seq_one_letter_code
_entity_poly.pdbx_strand_id
1 'polypeptide(L)' 'MIMGIDPGRDKCGVAVLTAAGEIKYQRVVVTDELGDVIKRLAAEYDIELVLLGDGTTH' A
#
# COMPACT_ATOMS: atom_id res chain seq x y z
N MET A 1 -1.76 -1.61 12.46
CA MET A 1 -2.50 -1.39 11.19
C MET A 1 -1.92 -2.22 10.04
N ILE A 2 -2.68 -2.48 8.95
CA ILE A 2 -2.22 -3.29 7.80
C ILE A 2 -2.12 -2.42 6.55
N MET A 3 -1.01 -2.48 5.81
CA MET A 3 -0.87 -1.88 4.49
C MET A 3 -0.86 -2.96 3.41
N GLY A 4 -1.75 -2.86 2.43
CA GLY A 4 -1.73 -3.66 1.21
C GLY A 4 -1.10 -2.87 0.06
N ILE A 5 -0.21 -3.50 -0.69
CA ILE A 5 0.42 -2.95 -1.89
C ILE A 5 0.18 -3.95 -3.02
N ASP A 6 -0.41 -3.47 -4.12
CA ASP A 6 -0.59 -4.21 -5.36
C ASP A 6 0.37 -3.64 -6.42
N PRO A 7 1.52 -4.29 -6.67
CA PRO A 7 2.53 -3.76 -7.58
C PRO A 7 2.06 -3.77 -9.03
N GLY A 8 2.36 -2.69 -9.76
CA GLY A 8 2.21 -2.63 -11.21
C GLY A 8 3.41 -1.95 -11.86
N ARG A 9 3.48 -2.01 -13.19
CA ARG A 9 4.60 -1.45 -13.96
C ARG A 9 4.68 0.07 -13.80
N ASP A 10 3.61 0.77 -14.14
CA ASP A 10 3.58 2.24 -14.16
C ASP A 10 2.95 2.83 -12.89
N LYS A 11 2.08 2.05 -12.23
CA LYS A 11 1.31 2.46 -11.06
C LYS A 11 1.11 1.28 -10.12
N CYS A 12 1.01 1.56 -8.84
CA CYS A 12 0.73 0.58 -7.80
C CYS A 12 -0.55 0.97 -7.04
N GLY A 13 -1.35 -0.04 -6.68
CA GLY A 13 -2.43 0.13 -5.70
C GLY A 13 -1.84 0.13 -4.29
N VAL A 14 -2.28 1.05 -3.44
CA VAL A 14 -1.91 1.09 -2.01
C VAL A 14 -3.15 1.28 -1.17
N ALA A 15 -3.31 0.45 -0.14
CA ALA A 15 -4.40 0.55 0.82
C ALA A 15 -3.89 0.42 2.26
N VAL A 16 -4.52 1.12 3.19
CA VAL A 16 -4.32 0.94 4.63
C VAL A 16 -5.64 0.56 5.25
N LEU A 17 -5.64 -0.52 6.03
CA LEU A 17 -6.82 -1.07 6.68
C LEU A 17 -6.55 -1.33 8.17
N THR A 18 -7.63 -1.28 8.95
CA THR A 18 -7.62 -1.84 10.32
C THR A 18 -7.63 -3.37 10.27
N ALA A 19 -7.34 -4.03 11.40
CA ALA A 19 -7.43 -5.49 11.49
C ALA A 19 -8.86 -6.03 11.25
N ALA A 20 -9.88 -5.18 11.42
CA ALA A 20 -11.27 -5.50 11.12
C ALA A 20 -11.65 -5.28 9.63
N GLY A 21 -10.70 -4.85 8.80
CA GLY A 21 -10.91 -4.60 7.36
C GLY A 21 -11.49 -3.23 7.03
N GLU A 22 -11.56 -2.29 7.98
CA GLU A 22 -11.99 -0.92 7.69
C GLU A 22 -10.90 -0.17 6.92
N ILE A 23 -11.25 0.40 5.78
CA ILE A 23 -10.31 1.16 4.93
C ILE A 23 -10.08 2.56 5.51
N LYS A 24 -8.82 2.89 5.80
CA LYS A 24 -8.39 4.24 6.21
C LYS A 24 -7.77 5.04 5.07
N TYR A 25 -7.15 4.35 4.12
CA TYR A 25 -6.56 4.93 2.92
C TYR A 25 -6.67 3.94 1.76
N GLN A 26 -6.93 4.43 0.55
CA GLN A 26 -6.85 3.61 -0.66
C GLN A 26 -6.62 4.51 -1.89
N ARG A 27 -5.51 4.34 -2.59
CA ARG A 27 -5.18 5.10 -3.81
C ARG A 27 -4.35 4.26 -4.78
N VAL A 28 -4.41 4.67 -6.05
CA VAL A 28 -3.43 4.28 -7.06
C VAL A 28 -2.39 5.40 -7.13
N VAL A 29 -1.11 5.03 -7.04
CA VAL A 29 0.04 5.95 -7.06
C VAL A 29 0.97 5.57 -8.19
N VAL A 30 1.73 6.52 -8.74
CA VAL A 30 2.77 6.19 -9.72
C VAL A 30 3.90 5.43 -9.04
N THR A 31 4.51 4.47 -9.74
CA THR A 31 5.52 3.57 -9.15
C THR A 31 6.70 4.35 -8.55
N ASP A 32 7.12 5.44 -9.20
CA ASP A 32 8.23 6.29 -8.75
C ASP A 32 7.96 6.98 -7.40
N GLU A 33 6.70 7.25 -7.07
CA GLU A 33 6.28 7.88 -5.82
C GLU A 33 6.01 6.87 -4.69
N LEU A 34 5.97 5.57 -5.01
CA LEU A 34 5.54 4.52 -4.08
C LEU A 34 6.35 4.52 -2.79
N GLY A 35 7.67 4.68 -2.89
CA GLY A 35 8.56 4.66 -1.72
C GLY A 35 8.24 5.76 -0.71
N ASP A 36 7.91 6.97 -1.19
CA ASP A 36 7.56 8.10 -0.32
C ASP A 36 6.17 7.95 0.26
N VAL A 37 5.22 7.43 -0.53
CA VAL A 37 3.87 7.09 -0.06
C VAL A 37 3.93 6.06 1.05
N ILE A 38 4.71 4.99 0.90
CA ILE A 38 4.88 3.95 1.93
C ILE A 38 5.43 4.56 3.21
N LYS A 39 6.51 5.35 3.16
CA LYS A 39 7.10 5.97 4.35
C LYS A 39 6.12 6.88 5.08
N ARG A 40 5.40 7.72 4.32
CA ARG A 40 4.37 8.63 4.86
C ARG A 40 3.28 7.85 5.58
N LEU A 41 2.72 6.83 4.92
CA LEU A 41 1.63 6.02 5.47
C LEU A 41 2.09 5.14 6.65
N ALA A 42 3.33 4.63 6.61
CA ALA A 42 3.91 3.85 7.70
C ALA A 42 4.01 4.68 9.00
N ALA A 43 4.42 5.95 8.88
CA ALA A 43 4.49 6.88 10.00
C ALA A 43 3.11 7.41 10.43
N GLU A 44 2.19 7.66 9.49
CA GLU A 44 0.87 8.23 9.77
C GLU A 44 -0.07 7.23 10.47
N TYR A 45 0.04 5.94 10.15
CA TYR A 45 -0.91 4.92 10.61
C TYR A 45 -0.28 3.85 11.51
N ASP A 46 0.97 3.99 11.95
CA ASP A 46 1.67 2.96 12.74
C ASP A 46 1.51 1.56 12.14
N ILE A 47 1.97 1.40 10.89
CA ILE A 47 1.80 0.17 10.13
C ILE A 47 2.63 -0.95 10.76
N GLU A 48 1.99 -2.08 11.05
CA GLU A 48 2.60 -3.25 11.70
C GLU A 48 2.84 -4.40 10.73
N LEU A 49 2.04 -4.46 9.66
CA LEU A 49 2.09 -5.50 8.65
C LEU A 49 1.94 -4.90 7.26
N VAL A 50 2.85 -5.26 6.37
CA VAL A 50 2.78 -4.92 4.94
C VAL A 50 2.54 -6.20 4.15
N LEU A 51 1.49 -6.20 3.35
CA LEU A 51 1.15 -7.26 2.41
C LEU A 51 1.50 -6.77 1.00
N LEU A 52 2.41 -7.46 0.34
CA LEU A 52 2.79 -7.18 -1.04
C LEU A 52 2.15 -8.25 -1.94
N GLY A 53 1.32 -7.81 -2.88
CA GLY A 53 0.83 -8.67 -3.95
C GLY A 53 2.01 -9.23 -4.74
N ASP A 54 1.94 -10.50 -5.12
CA ASP A 54 2.99 -11.19 -5.86
C ASP A 54 3.03 -10.81 -7.34
N GLY A 55 2.04 -10.04 -7.84
CA GLY A 55 1.98 -9.51 -9.20
C GLY A 55 1.86 -10.61 -10.25
N THR A 56 0.84 -10.58 -11.10
CA THR A 56 0.80 -11.51 -12.24
C THR A 56 1.85 -11.08 -13.26
N THR A 57 2.89 -11.89 -13.43
CA THR A 57 3.71 -11.87 -14.64
C THR A 57 2.78 -12.21 -15.80
N HIS A 58 2.62 -11.34 -16.82
CA HIS A 58 2.42 -11.65 -18.26
C HIS A 58 2.30 -10.34 -19.06
#